data_AF-A0A4Q5V1Q0-F1
#
_entry.id   AF-A0A4Q5V1Q0-F1
#
_cell.length_a   1.000
_cell.length_b   1.000
_cell.length_c   1.000
_cell.angle_alpha   90.00
_cell.angle_beta   90.00
_cell.angle_gamma   90.00
#
_symmetry.space_group_name_H-M   'P 1'
#
loop_
_entity.id
_entity.type
_entity.pdbx_description
1 polymer ?
#
loop_
_entity_poly.entity_id
_entity_poly.type
_entity_poly.pdbx_seq_one_letter_code
_entity_poly.pdbx_strand_id
1 'polypeptide(L)'
;SNNKFSLMSAMRAASQMISYEVAMGMSLIALLMMGGDLSLKTISEQQAGMHWNVFYQPLGFIIFLVCSFAETNRTPFDLAECEAELIGGYHTEYSSMRMGFYLFAEYASMFISSTILAVLYFGAYNYPGMAWAVENWGVNVANIIGILVLFIKICLRRRVTKNDSISTK
;
A
#
# COMPACT_ATOMS: atom_id res chain seq x y z
N SER A 1 18.04 -9.65 -19.13
CA SER A 1 17.33 -10.15 -20.31
C SER A 1 18.15 -9.90 -21.57
N ASN A 2 18.02 -10.72 -22.61
CA ASN A 2 18.61 -10.47 -23.95
C ASN A 2 17.54 -10.29 -25.05
N ASN A 3 16.31 -9.95 -24.67
CA ASN A 3 15.25 -9.53 -25.59
C ASN A 3 15.01 -8.02 -25.48
N LYS A 4 14.93 -7.35 -26.64
CA LYS A 4 14.62 -5.91 -26.72
C LYS A 4 13.23 -5.60 -26.16
N PHE A 5 12.26 -6.51 -26.30
CA PHE A 5 10.91 -6.33 -25.77
C PHE A 5 10.86 -6.34 -24.23
N SER A 6 11.60 -7.26 -23.60
CA SER A 6 11.74 -7.31 -22.14
C SER A 6 12.43 -6.04 -21.60
N LEU A 7 13.46 -5.55 -22.29
CA LEU A 7 14.15 -4.32 -21.92
C LEU A 7 13.23 -3.08 -22.02
N MET A 8 12.43 -2.97 -23.09
CA MET A 8 11.48 -1.85 -23.24
C MET A 8 10.37 -1.88 -22.17
N SER A 9 9.85 -3.07 -21.85
CA SER A 9 8.90 -3.25 -20.73
C SER A 9 9.52 -2.80 -19.39
N ALA A 10 10.75 -3.26 -19.10
CA ALA A 10 11.44 -2.91 -17.86
C ALA A 10 11.73 -1.40 -17.75
N MET A 11 12.12 -0.73 -18.84
CA MET A 11 12.36 0.72 -18.83
C MET A 11 11.08 1.53 -18.59
N ARG A 12 9.95 1.12 -19.19
CA ARG A 12 8.65 1.76 -18.95
C ARG A 12 8.23 1.62 -17.48
N ALA A 13 8.29 0.41 -16.96
CA ALA A 13 7.98 0.12 -15.56
C ALA A 13 8.87 0.90 -14.59
N ALA A 14 10.19 0.95 -14.84
CA ALA A 14 11.13 1.69 -14.02
C ALA A 14 10.83 3.19 -14.01
N SER A 15 10.54 3.79 -15.17
CA SER A 15 10.19 5.21 -15.26
C SER A 15 8.92 5.57 -14.46
N GLN A 16 7.93 4.67 -14.48
CA GLN A 16 6.70 4.81 -13.74
C GLN A 16 6.97 4.73 -12.23
N MET A 17 7.62 3.67 -11.78
CA MET A 17 7.97 3.44 -10.37
C MET A 17 8.64 4.67 -9.76
N ILE A 18 9.69 5.18 -10.41
CA ILE A 18 10.45 6.35 -9.92
C ILE A 18 9.55 7.59 -9.81
N SER A 19 8.70 7.83 -10.81
CA SER A 19 7.82 9.01 -10.85
C SER A 19 6.81 8.99 -9.69
N TYR A 20 6.21 7.83 -9.41
CA TYR A 20 5.23 7.67 -8.33
C TYR A 20 5.88 7.59 -6.95
N GLU A 21 7.14 7.16 -6.85
CA GLU A 21 7.88 7.14 -5.59
C GLU A 21 8.19 8.56 -5.09
N VAL A 22 8.58 9.47 -6.00
CA VAL A 22 8.78 10.89 -5.65
C VAL A 22 7.47 11.54 -5.20
N ALA A 23 6.37 11.29 -5.92
CA ALA A 23 5.05 11.81 -5.55
C ALA A 23 4.56 11.27 -4.19
N MET A 24 4.80 9.98 -3.92
CA MET A 24 4.51 9.37 -2.62
C MET A 24 5.33 10.03 -1.51
N GLY A 25 6.63 10.24 -1.71
CA GLY A 25 7.51 10.92 -0.76
C GLY A 25 7.02 12.33 -0.40
N MET A 26 6.58 13.11 -1.40
CA MET A 26 6.03 14.45 -1.17
C MET A 26 4.74 14.42 -0.34
N SER A 27 3.85 13.45 -0.57
CA SER A 27 2.63 13.30 0.22
C SER A 27 2.93 12.92 1.68
N LEU A 28 3.99 12.14 1.91
CA LEU A 28 4.43 11.73 3.24
C LEU A 28 5.08 12.89 4.01
N ILE A 29 5.91 13.69 3.35
CA ILE A 29 6.52 14.90 3.96
C ILE A 29 5.42 15.84 4.46
N ALA A 30 4.39 16.08 3.65
CA ALA A 30 3.29 16.96 4.05
C ALA A 30 2.55 16.45 5.30
N LEU A 31 2.41 15.14 5.47
CA LEU A 31 1.83 14.53 6.67
C LEU A 31 2.76 14.60 7.88
N LEU A 32 4.07 14.39 7.68
CA LEU A 32 5.07 14.52 8.75
C LEU A 32 5.17 15.95 9.28
N MET A 33 5.03 16.96 8.41
CA MET A 33 5.02 18.36 8.82
C MET A 33 3.84 18.69 9.75
N MET A 34 2.71 17.98 9.60
CA MET A 34 1.57 18.11 10.49
C MET A 34 1.78 17.37 11.82
N GLY A 35 2.35 16.15 11.77
CA GLY A 35 2.58 15.31 12.94
C GLY A 35 3.77 15.74 13.81
N GLY A 36 4.73 16.49 13.25
CA GLY A 36 5.90 17.01 13.95
C GLY A 36 6.99 15.98 14.30
N ASP A 37 6.73 14.68 14.09
CA ASP A 37 7.61 13.57 14.43
C ASP A 37 7.71 12.55 13.29
N LEU A 38 8.87 11.89 13.17
CA LEU A 38 9.09 10.80 12.19
C LEU A 38 8.75 9.41 12.73
N SER A 39 8.46 9.29 14.03
CA SER A 39 8.17 8.01 14.66
C SER A 39 6.76 7.53 14.28
N LEU A 40 6.69 6.37 13.61
CA LEU A 40 5.41 5.73 13.25
C LEU A 40 4.53 5.46 14.48
N LYS A 41 5.15 5.17 15.64
CA LYS A 41 4.45 4.99 16.90
C LYS A 41 3.75 6.29 17.32
N THR A 42 4.49 7.40 17.32
CA THR A 42 3.96 8.71 17.72
C THR A 42 2.85 9.17 16.77
N ILE A 43 3.03 8.98 15.45
CA ILE A 43 1.99 9.26 14.45
C ILE A 43 0.74 8.44 14.73
N SER A 44 0.88 7.15 15.04
CA SER A 44 -0.29 6.30 15.35
C SER A 44 -1.00 6.74 16.63
N GLU A 45 -0.27 7.14 17.67
CA GLU A 45 -0.81 7.61 18.95
C GLU A 45 -1.57 8.93 18.81
N GLN A 46 -1.09 9.85 17.96
CA GLN A 46 -1.79 11.09 17.63
C GLN A 46 -3.15 10.86 16.95
N GLN A 47 -3.35 9.69 16.34
CA GLN A 47 -4.58 9.30 15.66
C GLN A 47 -5.59 8.56 16.55
N ALA A 48 -5.38 8.56 17.87
CA ALA A 48 -6.34 8.02 18.83
C ALA A 48 -7.69 8.77 18.78
N GLY A 49 -8.80 8.11 19.13
CA GLY A 49 -10.08 8.79 19.28
C GLY A 49 -10.76 9.30 17.99
N MET A 50 -10.57 8.62 16.85
CA MET A 50 -11.11 9.00 15.52
C MET A 50 -10.45 10.21 14.86
N HIS A 51 -9.30 10.67 15.38
CA HIS A 51 -8.46 11.67 14.73
C HIS A 51 -7.63 11.09 13.58
N TRP A 52 -8.28 10.43 12.62
CA TRP A 52 -7.59 9.83 11.48
C TRP A 52 -7.06 10.90 10.54
N ASN A 53 -5.81 10.71 10.08
CA ASN A 53 -5.15 11.69 9.20
C ASN A 53 -5.84 11.78 7.83
N VAL A 54 -6.70 10.82 7.47
CA VAL A 54 -7.57 10.89 6.28
C VAL A 54 -8.44 12.15 6.31
N PHE A 55 -8.97 12.56 7.47
CA PHE A 55 -9.85 13.72 7.57
C PHE A 55 -9.08 15.04 7.58
N TYR A 56 -7.88 15.05 8.16
CA TYR A 56 -7.05 16.24 8.22
C TYR A 56 -6.35 16.52 6.88
N GLN A 57 -5.92 15.47 6.19
CA GLN A 57 -5.18 15.58 4.94
C GLN A 57 -5.73 14.63 3.86
N PRO A 58 -6.96 14.87 3.36
CA PRO A 58 -7.58 14.02 2.35
C PRO A 58 -6.82 14.07 1.01
N LEU A 59 -6.19 15.20 0.69
CA LEU A 59 -5.40 15.34 -0.54
C LEU A 59 -4.14 14.45 -0.49
N GLY A 60 -3.41 14.48 0.64
CA GLY A 60 -2.24 13.63 0.84
C GLY A 60 -2.62 12.16 0.79
N PHE A 61 -3.76 11.80 1.40
CA PHE A 61 -4.30 10.45 1.36
C PHE A 61 -4.57 9.96 -0.06
N ILE A 62 -5.26 10.75 -0.89
CA ILE A 62 -5.57 10.37 -2.27
C ILE A 62 -4.29 10.20 -3.10
N ILE A 63 -3.34 11.12 -2.96
CA ILE A 63 -2.06 11.03 -3.68
C ILE A 63 -1.30 9.78 -3.24
N PHE A 64 -1.17 9.55 -1.93
CA PHE A 64 -0.51 8.37 -1.38
C PHE A 64 -1.19 7.07 -1.84
N LEU A 65 -2.52 7.04 -1.83
CA LEU A 65 -3.32 5.90 -2.28
C LEU A 65 -3.06 5.59 -3.77
N VAL A 66 -3.13 6.60 -4.65
CA VAL A 66 -2.88 6.42 -6.10
C VAL A 66 -1.44 5.99 -6.36
N CYS A 67 -0.45 6.62 -5.71
CA CYS A 67 0.95 6.23 -5.85
C CYS A 67 1.19 4.80 -5.37
N SER A 68 0.51 4.39 -4.29
CA SER A 68 0.61 3.02 -3.75
C SER A 68 0.09 1.95 -4.72
N PHE A 69 -0.90 2.28 -5.56
CA PHE A 69 -1.36 1.38 -6.62
C PHE A 69 -0.35 1.28 -7.75
N ALA A 70 0.21 2.42 -8.16
CA ALA A 70 1.20 2.48 -9.24
C ALA A 70 2.50 1.75 -8.89
N GLU A 71 2.94 1.77 -7.63
CA GLU A 71 4.13 1.05 -7.16
C GLU A 71 3.94 -0.48 -7.17
N THR A 72 2.70 -0.94 -6.95
CA THR A 72 2.37 -2.37 -6.98
C THR A 72 2.14 -2.91 -8.40
N ASN A 73 2.40 -2.10 -9.44
CA ASN A 73 2.20 -2.42 -10.85
C ASN A 73 0.83 -3.07 -11.13
N ARG A 74 -0.24 -2.55 -10.49
CA ARG A 74 -1.57 -3.12 -10.62
C ARG A 74 -2.54 -2.23 -11.35
N THR A 75 -3.52 -2.87 -11.99
CA THR A 75 -4.59 -2.22 -12.76
C THR A 75 -5.14 -1.02 -11.98
N PRO A 76 -5.19 0.18 -12.56
CA PRO A 76 -5.02 0.54 -13.98
C PRO A 76 -3.57 0.87 -14.43
N PHE A 77 -2.55 0.59 -13.62
CA PHE A 77 -1.15 1.00 -13.83
C PHE A 77 -0.17 -0.18 -14.01
N ASP A 78 -0.54 -1.15 -14.86
CA ASP A 78 0.18 -2.40 -15.12
C ASP A 78 1.03 -2.37 -16.42
N LEU A 79 1.70 -1.24 -16.68
CA LEU A 79 2.47 -1.02 -17.91
C LEU A 79 3.61 -2.02 -18.14
N ALA A 80 4.08 -2.71 -17.10
CA ALA A 80 5.14 -3.70 -17.16
C ALA A 80 4.65 -5.06 -17.71
N GLU A 81 3.43 -5.46 -17.35
CA GLU A 81 2.86 -6.77 -17.66
C GLU A 81 2.01 -6.75 -18.94
N CYS A 82 1.52 -5.55 -19.34
CA CYS A 82 0.61 -5.29 -20.46
C CYS A 82 0.73 -6.30 -21.64
N GLU A 83 -0.11 -7.34 -21.61
CA GLU A 83 -0.13 -8.41 -22.62
C GLU A 83 -0.53 -7.88 -24.00
N ALA A 84 -1.35 -6.82 -24.02
CA ALA A 84 -1.83 -6.17 -25.23
C ALA A 84 -0.73 -5.47 -26.05
N GLU A 85 0.33 -4.97 -25.39
CA GLU A 85 1.40 -4.20 -26.07
C GLU A 85 2.76 -4.92 -26.06
N LEU A 86 3.08 -5.70 -25.02
CA LEU A 86 4.46 -6.17 -24.75
C LEU A 86 4.59 -7.69 -24.55
N ILE A 87 3.57 -8.48 -24.92
CA ILE A 87 3.61 -9.96 -24.90
C ILE A 87 4.03 -10.49 -23.51
N GLY A 88 3.52 -9.90 -22.42
CA GLY A 88 3.84 -10.33 -21.04
C GLY A 88 5.21 -9.86 -20.51
N GLY A 89 5.92 -8.99 -21.24
CA GLY A 89 7.04 -8.21 -20.73
C GLY A 89 8.18 -9.05 -20.15
N TYR A 90 8.52 -8.82 -18.87
CA TYR A 90 9.63 -9.49 -18.19
C TYR A 90 9.35 -10.96 -17.86
N HIS A 91 8.09 -11.41 -17.81
CA HIS A 91 7.74 -12.80 -17.53
C HIS A 91 8.24 -13.78 -18.60
N THR A 92 8.47 -13.30 -19.82
CA THR A 92 8.85 -14.12 -20.98
C THR A 92 10.26 -14.72 -20.91
N GLU A 93 11.13 -14.18 -20.04
CA GLU A 93 12.54 -14.58 -19.99
C GLU A 93 12.93 -15.37 -18.73
N TYR A 94 12.03 -15.45 -17.74
CA TYR A 94 12.33 -16.13 -16.48
C TYR A 94 11.72 -17.53 -16.45
N SER A 95 12.56 -18.52 -16.10
CA SER A 95 12.09 -19.86 -15.73
C SER A 95 11.24 -19.82 -14.45
N SER A 96 10.40 -20.84 -14.26
CA SER A 96 9.35 -20.94 -13.22
C SER A 96 9.81 -20.56 -11.81
N MET A 97 11.01 -20.95 -11.39
CA MET A 97 11.53 -20.61 -10.06
C MET A 97 11.82 -19.11 -9.89
N ARG A 98 12.43 -18.45 -10.88
CA ARG A 98 12.75 -17.01 -10.80
C ARG A 98 11.49 -16.17 -10.92
N MET A 99 10.57 -16.57 -11.78
CA MET A 99 9.24 -15.96 -11.91
C MET A 99 8.45 -16.03 -10.60
N GLY A 100 8.52 -17.17 -9.88
CA GLY A 100 7.91 -17.32 -8.57
C GLY A 100 8.42 -16.30 -7.53
N PHE A 101 9.73 -16.00 -7.52
CA PHE A 101 10.28 -14.98 -6.62
C PHE A 101 9.87 -13.54 -6.98
N TYR A 102 9.70 -13.23 -8.28
CA TYR A 102 9.18 -11.92 -8.71
C TYR A 102 7.75 -11.71 -8.23
N LEU A 103 6.86 -12.70 -8.44
CA LEU A 103 5.48 -12.62 -7.96
C LEU A 103 5.43 -12.53 -6.44
N PHE A 104 6.26 -13.29 -5.72
CA PHE A 104 6.35 -13.19 -4.26
C PHE A 104 6.79 -11.79 -3.80
N ALA A 105 7.77 -11.18 -4.47
CA ALA A 105 8.22 -9.83 -4.16
C ALA A 105 7.11 -8.79 -4.41
N GLU A 106 6.35 -8.90 -5.50
CA GLU A 106 5.20 -8.02 -5.75
C GLU A 106 4.14 -8.15 -4.63
N TYR A 107 3.84 -9.37 -4.20
CA TYR A 107 2.92 -9.60 -3.07
C TYR A 107 3.45 -9.03 -1.75
N ALA A 108 4.76 -9.13 -1.50
CA ALA A 108 5.38 -8.55 -0.31
C ALA A 108 5.27 -7.02 -0.31
N SER A 109 5.55 -6.37 -1.45
CA SER A 109 5.38 -4.92 -1.61
C SER A 109 3.93 -4.48 -1.45
N MET A 110 2.97 -5.27 -1.94
CA MET A 110 1.54 -5.05 -1.69
C MET A 110 1.17 -5.17 -0.20
N PHE A 111 1.88 -5.97 0.60
CA PHE A 111 1.61 -6.04 2.02
C PHE A 111 2.19 -4.83 2.77
N ILE A 112 3.44 -4.46 2.45
CA ILE A 112 4.17 -3.35 3.08
C ILE A 112 3.45 -2.02 2.84
N SER A 113 3.14 -1.73 1.58
CA SER A 113 2.47 -0.49 1.20
C SER A 113 1.08 -0.37 1.86
N SER A 114 0.39 -1.49 2.10
CA SER A 114 -0.91 -1.49 2.80
C SER A 114 -0.75 -1.20 4.28
N THR A 115 0.32 -1.71 4.87
CA THR A 115 0.66 -1.51 6.28
C THR A 115 1.01 -0.04 6.51
N ILE A 116 1.84 0.56 5.66
CA ILE A 116 2.22 1.98 5.74
C ILE A 116 0.97 2.87 5.63
N LEU A 117 0.09 2.60 4.67
CA LEU A 117 -1.15 3.36 4.50
C LEU A 117 -2.06 3.25 5.75
N ALA A 118 -2.20 2.06 6.32
CA ALA A 118 -2.99 1.84 7.53
C ALA A 118 -2.40 2.58 8.75
N VAL A 119 -1.07 2.62 8.87
CA VAL A 119 -0.36 3.31 9.96
C VAL A 119 -0.43 4.82 9.81
N LEU A 120 -0.17 5.37 8.63
CA LEU A 120 -0.09 6.82 8.44
C LEU A 120 -1.45 7.50 8.41
N TYR A 121 -2.47 6.86 7.83
CA TYR A 121 -3.76 7.50 7.58
C TYR A 121 -4.90 6.98 8.46
N PHE A 122 -4.91 5.69 8.76
CA PHE A 122 -6.02 5.05 9.49
C PHE A 122 -5.71 4.74 10.96
N GLY A 123 -4.66 5.31 11.56
CA GLY A 123 -4.39 5.16 12.99
C GLY A 123 -3.92 3.77 13.42
N ALA A 124 -3.38 2.94 12.52
CA ALA A 124 -2.86 1.61 12.84
C ALA A 124 -3.85 0.74 13.66
N TYR A 125 -3.50 0.45 14.92
CA TYR A 125 -4.29 -0.33 15.89
C TYR A 125 -5.39 0.49 16.59
N ASN A 126 -5.44 1.81 16.40
CA ASN A 126 -6.48 2.65 16.99
C ASN A 126 -7.84 2.44 16.33
N TYR A 127 -8.85 2.24 17.17
CA TYR A 127 -10.25 2.08 16.79
C TYR A 127 -11.15 2.98 17.66
N PRO A 128 -12.32 3.41 17.15
CA PRO A 128 -13.28 4.17 17.94
C PRO A 128 -13.67 3.41 19.20
N GLY A 129 -13.64 4.08 20.35
CA GLY A 129 -14.05 3.48 21.62
C GLY A 129 -13.00 2.59 22.28
N MET A 130 -11.72 2.66 21.88
CA MET A 130 -10.64 1.93 22.54
C MET A 130 -10.58 2.18 24.05
N ALA A 131 -10.77 3.43 24.50
CA ALA A 131 -10.78 3.76 25.93
C ALA A 131 -11.88 3.01 26.69
N TRP A 132 -13.09 2.94 26.13
CA TRP A 132 -14.22 2.19 26.69
C TRP A 132 -13.97 0.67 26.68
N ALA A 133 -13.36 0.15 25.61
CA ALA A 133 -13.01 -1.26 25.51
C ALA A 133 -11.92 -1.68 26.53
N VAL A 134 -10.96 -0.80 26.80
CA VAL A 134 -9.93 -1.02 27.82
C VAL A 134 -10.55 -1.04 29.22
N GLU A 135 -11.48 -0.13 29.51
CA GLU A 135 -12.15 -0.04 30.81
C GLU A 135 -13.09 -1.23 31.07
N ASN A 136 -13.83 -1.69 30.06
CA ASN A 136 -14.86 -2.74 30.24
C ASN A 136 -14.34 -4.17 30.02
N TRP A 137 -13.44 -4.37 29.05
CA TRP A 137 -12.98 -5.71 28.63
C TRP A 137 -11.54 -6.00 29.01
N GLY A 138 -10.84 -5.02 29.58
CA GLY A 138 -9.45 -5.13 30.01
C GLY A 138 -8.44 -4.99 28.87
N VAL A 139 -7.21 -4.64 29.25
CA VAL A 139 -6.11 -4.29 28.32
C VAL A 139 -5.79 -5.41 27.32
N ASN A 140 -5.85 -6.67 27.76
CA ASN A 140 -5.50 -7.82 26.90
C ASN A 140 -6.50 -8.01 25.76
N VAL A 141 -7.80 -7.90 26.03
CA VAL A 141 -8.85 -8.05 25.02
C VAL A 141 -8.83 -6.85 24.06
N ALA A 142 -8.63 -5.64 24.59
CA ALA A 142 -8.51 -4.44 23.78
C ALA A 142 -7.33 -4.50 22.79
N ASN A 143 -6.18 -5.06 23.19
CA ASN A 143 -5.02 -5.25 22.31
C ASN A 143 -5.26 -6.29 21.22
N ILE A 144 -5.94 -7.40 21.53
CA ILE A 144 -6.30 -8.41 20.51
C ILE A 144 -7.24 -7.80 19.47
N ILE A 145 -8.22 -7.00 19.91
CA ILE A 145 -9.11 -6.26 18.99
C ILE A 145 -8.32 -5.26 18.15
N GLY A 146 -7.38 -4.52 18.74
CA GLY A 146 -6.52 -3.58 18.02
C GLY A 146 -5.70 -4.25 16.91
N ILE A 147 -5.14 -5.43 17.20
CA ILE A 147 -4.42 -6.24 16.20
C ILE A 147 -5.38 -6.70 15.10
N LEU A 148 -6.55 -7.22 15.45
CA LEU A 148 -7.55 -7.65 14.47
C LEU A 148 -8.02 -6.49 13.58
N VAL A 149 -8.25 -5.31 14.15
CA VAL A 149 -8.61 -4.10 13.40
C VAL A 149 -7.50 -3.69 12.43
N LEU A 150 -6.24 -3.75 12.85
CA LEU A 150 -5.11 -3.48 11.97
C LEU A 150 -5.06 -4.48 10.80
N PHE A 151 -5.24 -5.79 11.07
CA PHE A 151 -5.34 -6.79 10.02
C PHE A 151 -6.53 -6.56 9.10
N ILE A 152 -7.69 -6.16 9.63
CA ILE A 152 -8.87 -5.81 8.83
C ILE A 152 -8.58 -4.61 7.93
N LYS A 153 -7.92 -3.56 8.44
CA LYS A 153 -7.54 -2.38 7.64
C LYS A 153 -6.56 -2.72 6.53
N ILE A 154 -5.56 -3.55 6.81
CA ILE A 154 -4.62 -4.07 5.79
C ILE A 154 -5.40 -4.89 4.74
N CYS A 155 -6.36 -5.71 5.18
CA CYS A 155 -7.17 -6.52 4.26
C CYS A 155 -8.22 -5.70 3.48
N LEU A 156 -8.68 -4.55 3.99
CA LEU A 156 -9.66 -3.68 3.32
C LEU A 156 -9.14 -3.22 1.96
N ARG A 157 -7.85 -2.88 1.87
CA ARG A 157 -7.19 -2.50 0.62
C ARG A 157 -7.22 -3.63 -0.42
N ARG A 158 -7.10 -4.89 0.02
CA ARG A 158 -7.14 -6.07 -0.85
C ARG A 158 -8.51 -6.28 -1.50
N ARG A 159 -9.60 -5.77 -0.92
CA ARG A 159 -10.93 -5.90 -1.55
C ARG A 159 -11.10 -4.98 -2.76
N VAL A 160 -10.46 -3.81 -2.75
CA VAL A 160 -10.50 -2.86 -3.87
C VAL A 160 -9.86 -3.46 -5.13
N THR A 161 -8.73 -4.15 -4.98
CA THR A 161 -8.01 -4.78 -6.11
C THR A 161 -8.66 -6.06 -6.65
N LYS A 162 -9.54 -6.71 -5.88
CA LYS A 162 -10.17 -7.97 -6.30
C LYS A 162 -11.23 -7.76 -7.39
N ASN A 163 -11.90 -6.60 -7.40
CA ASN A 163 -12.91 -6.30 -8.42
C ASN A 163 -12.29 -6.04 -9.81
N ASP A 164 -11.08 -5.48 -9.87
CA ASP A 164 -10.42 -5.18 -11.15
C ASP A 164 -9.90 -6.45 -11.84
N SER A 165 -9.40 -7.42 -11.06
CA SER A 165 -8.91 -8.70 -11.59
C SER A 165 -9.98 -9.67 -12.14
N ILE A 166 -11.27 -9.37 -11.95
CA ILE A 166 -12.39 -10.13 -12.52
C ILE A 166 -12.82 -9.54 -13.87
N SER A 167 -12.49 -8.27 -14.16
CA SER A 167 -12.87 -7.61 -15.41
C SER A 167 -11.86 -7.79 -16.55
N THR A 168 -10.67 -8.32 -16.26
CA THR A 168 -9.58 -8.50 -17.24
C THR A 168 -9.27 -9.98 -17.53
N LYS A 169 -10.14 -10.90 -17.11
CA LYS A 169 -10.12 -12.31 -17.54
C LYS A 169 -11.34 -12.64 -18.40
#